data_AF-A0A165P2F1-F1
#
_entry.id   AF-A0A165P2F1-F1
#
_cell.length_a   1.000
_cell.length_b   1.000
_cell.length_c   1.000
_cell.angle_alpha   90.00
_cell.angle_beta   90.00
_cell.angle_gamma   90.00
#
_symmetry.space_group_name_H-M   'P 1'
#
loop_
_entity.id
_entity.type
_entity.pdbx_description
1 polymer ?
#
loop_
_entity_poly.entity_id
_entity_poly.type
_entity_poly.pdbx_seq_one_letter_code
_entity_poly.pdbx_strand_id
1 'polypeptide(L)'
;MYPELNHFKQMKKEYDIEIERAQEKWQQLHKQKEWSSHEYEELLNAYGVRNTKITMDDLTEAKNKYLLAMEKERNAMEHLDDLKDHRDDRLSEYLKTVYSSRDRELDTAKNSMEKKIIQLERLKAEYLMMVQQIQEIHAYRQSVEKETNEAVTSYQQTYEPKEILPLYPALSRLEIPLSDIQYVFQKGELPEHLNKYIQFSDQQKRFPK
;
A
#
# COMPACT_ATOMS: atom_id res chain seq x y z
N MET A 1 1.53 -3.25 4.26
CA MET A 1 0.68 -2.06 4.45
C MET A 1 1.54 -0.97 5.07
N TYR A 2 1.48 0.26 4.55
CA TYR A 2 2.39 1.36 4.91
C TYR A 2 2.29 1.71 6.43
N PRO A 3 3.43 1.86 7.16
CA PRO A 3 3.45 1.90 8.62
C PRO A 3 2.60 3.00 9.25
N GLU A 4 2.63 4.20 8.69
CA GLU A 4 1.93 5.32 9.30
C GLU A 4 0.43 5.29 9.01
N LEU A 5 -0.03 4.61 7.94
CA LEU A 5 -1.46 4.32 7.77
C LEU A 5 -1.94 3.29 8.80
N ASN A 6 -1.10 2.32 9.17
CA ASN A 6 -1.43 1.42 10.29
C ASN A 6 -1.57 2.22 11.58
N HIS A 7 -0.61 3.11 11.85
CA HIS A 7 -0.64 3.94 13.05
C HIS A 7 -1.84 4.90 13.08
N PHE A 8 -2.17 5.53 11.95
CA PHE A 8 -3.37 6.37 11.83
C PHE A 8 -4.65 5.58 12.12
N LYS A 9 -4.78 4.36 11.57
CA LYS A 9 -5.95 3.50 11.84
C LYS A 9 -6.02 3.09 13.31
N GLN A 10 -4.88 2.80 13.93
CA GLN A 10 -4.80 2.46 15.35
C GLN A 10 -5.23 3.65 16.21
N MET A 11 -4.64 4.82 15.98
CA MET A 11 -4.95 6.06 16.71
C MET A 11 -6.42 6.44 16.60
N LYS A 12 -7.00 6.37 15.39
CA LYS A 12 -8.44 6.59 15.20
C LYS A 12 -9.27 5.62 16.04
N LYS A 13 -8.93 4.33 16.02
CA LYS A 13 -9.64 3.31 16.79
C LYS A 13 -9.53 3.55 18.30
N GLU A 14 -8.38 3.98 18.79
CA GLU A 14 -8.17 4.33 20.19
C GLU A 14 -9.08 5.49 20.61
N TYR A 15 -9.12 6.58 19.83
CA TYR A 15 -10.03 7.69 20.07
C TYR A 15 -11.51 7.30 19.99
N ASP A 16 -11.90 6.47 19.02
CA ASP A 16 -13.28 6.00 18.89
C ASP A 16 -13.72 5.23 20.16
N ILE A 17 -12.83 4.38 20.72
CA ILE A 17 -13.08 3.66 21.97
C ILE A 17 -13.14 4.60 23.19
N GLU A 18 -12.25 5.58 23.27
CA GLU A 18 -12.22 6.56 24.37
C GLU A 18 -13.46 7.44 24.38
N ILE A 19 -13.90 7.91 23.20
CA ILE A 19 -15.12 8.70 23.04
C ILE A 19 -16.36 7.86 23.42
N GLU A 20 -16.42 6.60 22.99
CA GLU A 20 -17.53 5.70 23.37
C GLU A 20 -17.63 5.54 24.89
N ARG A 21 -16.51 5.29 25.57
CA ARG A 21 -16.46 5.20 27.04
C ARG A 21 -16.85 6.51 27.72
N ALA A 22 -16.38 7.64 27.22
CA ALA A 22 -16.73 8.96 27.76
C ALA A 22 -18.23 9.26 27.57
N GLN A 23 -18.80 8.86 26.43
CA GLN A 23 -20.21 9.00 26.13
C GLN A 23 -21.08 8.12 27.03
N GLU A 24 -20.69 6.86 27.27
CA GLU A 24 -21.35 5.99 28.23
C GLU A 24 -21.33 6.58 29.65
N LYS A 25 -20.17 7.10 30.08
CA LYS A 25 -20.03 7.74 31.40
C LYS A 25 -20.92 8.97 31.53
N TRP A 26 -20.96 9.82 30.51
CA TRP A 26 -21.86 10.98 30.48
C TRP A 26 -23.33 10.54 30.56
N GLN A 27 -23.75 9.52 29.81
CA GLN A 27 -25.12 9.00 29.86
C GLN A 27 -25.51 8.45 31.25
N GLN A 28 -24.59 7.78 31.94
CA GLN A 28 -24.82 7.29 33.31
C GLN A 28 -25.02 8.45 34.29
N LEU A 29 -24.16 9.48 34.22
CA LEU A 29 -24.26 10.67 35.05
C LEU A 29 -25.52 11.49 34.74
N HIS A 30 -25.91 11.57 33.47
CA HIS A 30 -27.15 12.20 33.05
C HIS A 30 -28.37 11.51 33.67
N LYS A 31 -28.44 10.17 33.63
CA LYS A 31 -29.50 9.42 34.31
C LYS A 31 -29.51 9.67 35.83
N GLN A 32 -28.34 9.69 36.47
CA GLN A 32 -28.24 9.97 37.91
C GLN A 32 -28.72 11.38 38.26
N LYS A 33 -28.41 12.36 37.41
CA LYS A 33 -28.89 13.75 37.53
C LYS A 33 -30.41 13.83 37.39
N GLU A 34 -30.99 13.18 36.39
CA GLU A 34 -32.45 13.11 36.20
C GLU A 34 -33.15 12.47 37.41
N TRP A 35 -32.60 11.39 37.96
CA TRP A 35 -33.14 10.74 39.16
C TRP A 35 -33.10 11.66 40.38
N SER A 36 -31.99 12.37 40.57
CA SER A 36 -31.83 13.31 41.69
C SER A 36 -32.71 14.56 41.51
N SER A 37 -32.97 14.97 40.26
CA SER A 37 -33.93 16.04 39.93
C SER A 37 -35.34 15.63 40.32
N HIS A 38 -35.75 14.42 39.93
CA HIS A 38 -37.07 13.89 40.24
C HIS A 38 -37.29 13.75 41.74
N GLU A 39 -36.32 13.21 42.47
CA GLU A 39 -36.35 13.09 43.94
C GLU A 39 -36.49 14.46 44.61
N TYR A 40 -35.77 15.47 44.13
CA TYR A 40 -35.89 16.84 44.62
C TYR A 40 -37.27 17.46 44.32
N GLU A 41 -37.79 17.27 43.12
CA GLU A 41 -39.11 17.77 42.71
C GLU A 41 -40.25 17.11 43.49
N GLU A 42 -40.17 15.79 43.73
CA GLU A 42 -41.13 15.06 44.56
C GLU A 42 -41.16 15.60 46.00
N LEU A 43 -39.98 15.80 46.61
CA LEU A 43 -39.87 16.38 47.95
C LEU A 43 -40.37 17.82 47.99
N LEU A 44 -40.08 18.63 46.96
CA LEU A 44 -40.55 20.00 46.85
C LEU A 44 -42.09 20.07 46.75
N ASN A 45 -42.69 19.17 45.98
CA ASN A 45 -44.15 19.09 45.80
C ASN A 45 -44.88 18.61 47.06
N ALA A 46 -44.25 17.73 47.85
CA ALA A 46 -44.79 17.20 49.10
C ALA A 46 -44.51 18.10 50.31
N TYR A 47 -43.57 19.05 50.20
CA TYR A 47 -43.27 20.04 51.22
C TYR A 47 -44.44 21.03 51.38
N GLY A 48 -44.96 21.16 52.61
CA GLY A 48 -46.09 22.04 52.92
C GLY A 48 -47.49 21.44 52.72
N VAL A 49 -47.60 20.19 52.27
CA VAL A 49 -48.86 19.45 52.21
C VAL A 49 -49.27 18.97 53.62
N ARG A 50 -50.56 19.08 54.00
CA ARG A 50 -51.04 18.58 55.30
C ARG A 50 -50.78 17.08 55.42
N ASN A 51 -50.14 16.66 56.52
CA ASN A 51 -49.73 15.29 56.89
C ASN A 51 -48.40 14.75 56.33
N THR A 52 -47.55 15.56 55.68
CA THR A 52 -46.20 15.12 55.31
C THR A 52 -45.17 15.45 56.41
N LYS A 53 -44.22 14.53 56.68
CA LYS A 53 -43.12 14.69 57.66
C LYS A 53 -41.81 15.16 57.00
N ILE A 54 -41.89 15.86 55.89
CA ILE A 54 -40.70 16.30 55.14
C ILE A 54 -40.17 17.57 55.79
N THR A 55 -38.90 17.54 56.19
CA THR A 55 -38.23 18.68 56.81
C THR A 55 -37.53 19.54 55.76
N MET A 56 -37.19 20.79 56.13
CA MET A 56 -36.41 21.68 55.27
C MET A 56 -35.00 21.12 55.00
N ASP A 57 -34.47 20.34 55.93
CA ASP A 57 -33.15 19.72 55.82
C ASP A 57 -33.16 18.64 54.74
N ASP A 58 -34.21 17.80 54.67
CA ASP A 58 -34.38 16.78 53.62
C ASP A 58 -34.42 17.42 52.22
N LEU A 59 -35.12 18.55 52.09
CA LEU A 59 -35.21 19.31 50.84
C LEU A 59 -33.85 19.92 50.44
N THR A 60 -33.09 20.39 51.42
CA THR A 60 -31.76 20.97 51.22
C THR A 60 -30.73 19.91 50.82
N GLU A 61 -30.81 18.72 51.42
CA GLU A 61 -29.96 17.58 51.07
C GLU A 61 -30.22 17.10 49.64
N ALA A 62 -31.49 16.91 49.26
CA ALA A 62 -31.86 16.51 47.90
C ALA A 62 -31.42 17.55 46.86
N LYS A 63 -31.57 18.85 47.16
CA LYS A 63 -31.06 19.94 46.32
C LYS A 63 -29.54 19.85 46.13
N ASN A 64 -28.78 19.67 47.21
CA ASN A 64 -27.33 19.58 47.14
C ASN A 64 -26.87 18.36 46.33
N LYS A 65 -27.55 17.22 46.49
CA LYS A 65 -27.32 15.99 45.71
C LYS A 65 -27.56 16.21 44.21
N TYR A 66 -28.66 16.88 43.85
CA TYR A 66 -28.94 17.27 42.47
C TYR A 66 -27.87 18.21 41.89
N LEU A 67 -27.48 19.24 42.63
CA LEU A 67 -26.43 20.19 42.18
C LEU A 67 -25.08 19.49 41.95
N LEU A 68 -24.69 18.57 42.83
CA LEU A 68 -23.49 17.75 42.65
C LEU A 68 -23.58 16.82 41.43
N ALA A 69 -24.76 16.27 41.15
CA ALA A 69 -24.98 15.44 39.96
C ALA A 69 -24.92 16.26 38.67
N MET A 70 -25.47 17.48 38.68
CA MET A 70 -25.35 18.46 37.58
C MET A 70 -23.89 18.82 37.28
N GLU A 71 -23.10 19.15 38.30
CA GLU A 71 -21.69 19.50 38.12
C GLU A 71 -20.89 18.33 37.53
N LYS A 72 -21.13 17.10 38.01
CA LYS A 72 -20.48 15.90 37.46
C LYS A 72 -20.86 15.63 36.01
N GLU A 73 -22.13 15.80 35.65
CA GLU A 73 -22.60 15.62 34.27
C GLU A 73 -22.00 16.65 33.32
N ARG A 74 -21.96 17.91 33.75
CA ARG A 74 -21.30 18.99 33.00
C ARG A 74 -19.81 18.70 32.77
N ASN A 75 -19.06 18.32 33.81
CA ASN A 75 -17.64 17.98 33.68
C ASN A 75 -17.41 16.79 32.74
N ALA A 76 -18.33 15.82 32.73
CA ALA A 76 -18.26 14.68 31.80
C ALA A 76 -18.59 15.07 30.35
N MET A 77 -19.51 16.02 30.14
CA MET A 77 -19.82 16.58 28.83
C MET A 77 -18.64 17.39 28.28
N GLU A 78 -18.06 18.29 29.09
CA GLU A 78 -16.87 19.06 28.71
C GLU A 78 -15.72 18.13 28.32
N HIS A 79 -15.46 17.08 29.11
CA HIS A 79 -14.44 16.08 28.77
C HIS A 79 -14.72 15.33 27.47
N LEU A 80 -15.99 15.02 27.17
CA LEU A 80 -16.36 14.35 25.92
C LEU A 80 -16.13 15.25 24.70
N ASP A 81 -16.42 16.55 24.82
CA ASP A 81 -16.21 17.52 23.75
C ASP A 81 -14.71 17.77 23.53
N ASP A 82 -13.93 17.93 24.61
CA ASP A 82 -12.47 18.04 24.54
C ASP A 82 -11.84 16.83 23.82
N LEU A 83 -12.32 15.60 24.10
CA LEU A 83 -11.84 14.39 23.44
C LEU A 83 -12.15 14.38 21.93
N LYS A 84 -13.32 14.87 21.51
CA LYS A 84 -13.70 14.95 20.10
C LYS A 84 -12.84 15.98 19.36
N ASP A 85 -12.64 17.15 19.97
CA ASP A 85 -11.81 18.21 19.40
C ASP A 85 -10.34 17.75 19.29
N HIS A 86 -9.80 17.13 20.35
CA HIS A 86 -8.44 16.59 20.34
C HIS A 86 -8.26 15.48 19.31
N ARG A 87 -9.26 14.60 19.13
CA ARG A 87 -9.25 13.60 18.06
C ARG A 87 -9.14 14.28 16.69
N ASP A 88 -10.00 15.27 16.41
CA ASP A 88 -10.05 15.88 15.09
C ASP A 88 -8.76 16.64 14.77
N ASP A 89 -8.21 17.37 15.74
CA ASP A 89 -6.92 18.03 15.61
C ASP A 89 -5.77 17.04 15.36
N ARG A 90 -5.66 16.01 16.20
CA ARG A 90 -4.59 15.01 16.09
C ARG A 90 -4.68 14.19 14.81
N LEU A 91 -5.86 13.72 14.44
CA LEU A 91 -6.05 12.95 13.21
C LEU A 91 -5.82 13.83 11.98
N SER A 92 -6.26 15.09 11.98
CA SER A 92 -6.01 16.05 10.89
C SER A 92 -4.52 16.34 10.72
N GLU A 93 -3.80 16.58 11.82
CA GLU A 93 -2.36 16.77 11.82
C GLU A 93 -1.64 15.52 11.28
N TYR A 94 -1.99 14.34 11.79
CA TYR A 94 -1.35 13.09 11.40
C TYR A 94 -1.66 12.70 9.95
N LEU A 95 -2.83 13.08 9.43
CA LEU A 95 -3.19 12.83 8.04
C LEU A 95 -2.24 13.52 7.06
N LYS A 96 -1.69 14.70 7.42
CA LYS A 96 -0.64 15.37 6.62
C LYS A 96 0.63 14.52 6.55
N THR A 97 1.03 13.91 7.66
CA THR A 97 2.15 12.96 7.70
C THR A 97 1.88 11.76 6.80
N VAL A 98 0.67 11.21 6.86
CA VAL A 98 0.22 10.10 6.00
C VAL A 98 0.34 10.44 4.52
N TYR A 99 -0.15 11.62 4.11
CA TYR A 99 0.00 12.08 2.73
C TYR A 99 1.45 12.26 2.32
N SER A 100 2.26 12.92 3.15
CA SER A 100 3.66 13.19 2.82
C SER A 100 4.47 11.92 2.59
N SER A 101 4.24 10.89 3.39
CA SER A 101 5.00 9.64 3.28
C SER A 101 4.47 8.78 2.13
N ARG A 102 3.14 8.76 1.89
CA ARG A 102 2.58 8.16 0.68
C ARG A 102 3.22 8.76 -0.57
N ASP A 103 3.33 10.08 -0.64
CA ASP A 103 3.88 10.75 -1.80
C ASP A 103 5.37 10.40 -1.99
N ARG A 104 6.15 10.32 -0.90
CA ARG A 104 7.55 9.85 -0.95
C ARG A 104 7.69 8.41 -1.45
N GLU A 105 6.84 7.51 -0.99
CA GLU A 105 6.84 6.10 -1.43
C GLU A 105 6.45 5.98 -2.90
N LEU A 106 5.42 6.72 -3.33
CA LEU A 106 4.99 6.74 -4.74
C LEU A 106 6.07 7.34 -5.64
N ASP A 107 6.71 8.43 -5.23
CA ASP A 107 7.82 9.04 -5.98
C ASP A 107 9.02 8.10 -6.05
N THR A 108 9.34 7.40 -4.97
CA THR A 108 10.42 6.39 -4.95
C THR A 108 10.10 5.24 -5.90
N ALA A 109 8.87 4.74 -5.88
CA ALA A 109 8.41 3.71 -6.80
C ALA A 109 8.48 4.17 -8.25
N LYS A 110 7.97 5.38 -8.55
CA LYS A 110 8.04 6.01 -9.88
C LYS A 110 9.47 6.14 -10.37
N ASN A 111 10.37 6.69 -9.56
CA ASN A 111 11.78 6.81 -9.91
C ASN A 111 12.45 5.46 -10.17
N SER A 112 12.06 4.42 -9.42
CA SER A 112 12.53 3.04 -9.66
C SER A 112 12.02 2.49 -10.99
N MET A 113 10.74 2.73 -11.32
CA MET A 113 10.15 2.35 -12.60
C MET A 113 10.84 3.06 -13.77
N GLU A 114 11.07 4.37 -13.68
CA GLU A 114 11.77 5.14 -14.72
C GLU A 114 13.19 4.62 -14.95
N LYS A 115 13.93 4.33 -13.87
CA LYS A 115 15.25 3.68 -13.99
C LYS A 115 15.17 2.33 -14.68
N LYS A 116 14.13 1.53 -14.39
CA LYS A 116 13.92 0.23 -15.04
C LYS A 116 13.55 0.38 -16.52
N ILE A 117 12.76 1.39 -16.88
CA ILE A 117 12.46 1.72 -18.28
C ILE A 117 13.75 2.06 -19.03
N ILE A 118 14.60 2.92 -18.48
CA ILE A 118 15.91 3.25 -19.10
C ILE A 118 16.79 2.01 -19.24
N GLN A 119 16.79 1.11 -18.24
CA GLN A 119 17.51 -0.17 -18.34
C GLN A 119 16.95 -1.04 -19.48
N LEU A 120 15.63 -1.11 -19.64
CA LEU A 120 15.00 -1.85 -20.74
C LEU A 120 15.34 -1.25 -22.11
N GLU A 121 15.40 0.07 -22.24
CA GLU A 121 15.81 0.74 -23.48
C GLU A 121 17.26 0.39 -23.86
N ARG A 122 18.17 0.33 -22.87
CA ARG A 122 19.55 -0.10 -23.09
C ARG A 122 19.64 -1.56 -23.52
N LEU A 123 18.93 -2.45 -22.83
CA LEU A 123 18.87 -3.87 -23.18
C LEU A 123 18.28 -4.08 -24.58
N LYS A 124 17.30 -3.28 -24.98
CA LYS A 124 16.76 -3.28 -26.35
C LYS A 124 17.84 -2.89 -27.37
N ALA A 125 18.64 -1.87 -27.09
CA ALA A 125 19.75 -1.49 -27.97
C ALA A 125 20.80 -2.60 -28.07
N GLU A 126 21.19 -3.20 -26.94
CA GLU A 126 22.13 -4.33 -26.90
C GLU A 126 21.61 -5.54 -27.68
N TYR A 127 20.32 -5.89 -27.52
CA TYR A 127 19.67 -6.94 -28.30
C TYR A 127 19.76 -6.67 -29.81
N LEU A 128 19.44 -5.46 -30.25
CA LEU A 128 19.50 -5.10 -31.67
C LEU A 128 20.93 -5.11 -32.21
N MET A 129 21.93 -4.73 -31.40
CA MET A 129 23.33 -4.86 -31.76
C MET A 129 23.74 -6.32 -31.94
N MET A 130 23.31 -7.22 -31.05
CA MET A 130 23.58 -8.65 -31.21
C MET A 130 22.93 -9.20 -32.48
N VAL A 131 21.69 -8.80 -32.79
CA VAL A 131 21.02 -9.16 -34.05
C VAL A 131 21.83 -8.70 -35.27
N GLN A 132 22.34 -7.47 -35.25
CA GLN A 132 23.20 -6.95 -36.32
C GLN A 132 24.49 -7.77 -36.47
N GLN A 133 25.17 -8.10 -35.36
CA GLN A 133 26.40 -8.89 -35.40
C GLN A 133 26.17 -10.28 -36.00
N ILE A 134 25.05 -10.95 -35.66
CA ILE A 134 24.71 -12.25 -36.25
C ILE A 134 24.49 -12.11 -37.77
N GLN A 135 23.84 -11.04 -38.21
CA GLN A 135 23.64 -10.77 -39.64
C GLN A 135 24.98 -10.53 -40.38
N GLU A 136 25.91 -9.81 -39.77
CA GLU A 136 27.26 -9.58 -40.31
C GLU A 136 28.04 -10.89 -40.44
N ILE A 137 28.01 -11.74 -39.40
CA ILE A 137 28.64 -13.08 -39.42
C ILE A 137 28.02 -13.95 -40.51
N HIS A 138 26.70 -13.91 -40.67
CA HIS A 138 26.02 -14.65 -41.72
C HIS A 138 26.42 -14.19 -43.12
N ALA A 139 26.50 -12.86 -43.34
CA ALA A 139 26.96 -12.30 -44.61
C ALA A 139 28.43 -12.69 -44.91
N TYR A 140 29.31 -12.65 -43.91
CA TYR A 140 30.68 -13.12 -44.03
C TYR A 140 30.75 -14.61 -44.38
N ARG A 141 29.93 -15.46 -43.73
CA ARG A 141 29.87 -16.89 -44.07
C ARG A 141 29.46 -17.09 -45.54
N GLN A 142 28.47 -16.35 -46.02
CA GLN A 142 28.04 -16.42 -47.42
C GLN A 142 29.13 -15.96 -48.39
N SER A 143 29.89 -14.90 -48.06
CA SER A 143 30.98 -14.45 -48.92
C SER A 143 32.09 -15.49 -49.01
N VAL A 144 32.46 -16.12 -47.89
CA VAL A 144 33.47 -17.19 -47.87
C VAL A 144 33.03 -18.40 -48.69
N GLU A 145 31.77 -18.84 -48.58
CA GLU A 145 31.27 -19.95 -49.41
C GLU A 145 31.27 -19.59 -50.90
N LYS A 146 30.88 -18.36 -51.24
CA LYS A 146 30.89 -17.88 -52.64
C LYS A 146 32.31 -17.86 -53.21
N GLU A 147 33.26 -17.24 -52.50
CA GLU A 147 34.66 -17.15 -52.92
C GLU A 147 35.30 -18.54 -53.07
N THR A 148 34.99 -19.47 -52.14
CA THR A 148 35.47 -20.85 -52.21
C THR A 148 34.91 -21.56 -53.45
N ASN A 149 33.61 -21.42 -53.71
CA ASN A 149 32.97 -22.05 -54.86
C ASN A 149 33.52 -21.50 -56.20
N GLU A 150 33.75 -20.18 -56.29
CA GLU A 150 34.40 -19.55 -57.44
C GLU A 150 35.81 -20.10 -57.68
N ALA A 151 36.62 -20.23 -56.62
CA ALA A 151 37.95 -20.81 -56.70
C ALA A 151 37.94 -22.29 -57.14
N VAL A 152 37.06 -23.12 -56.57
CA VAL A 152 36.98 -24.55 -56.92
C VAL A 152 36.49 -24.75 -58.36
N THR A 153 35.49 -23.97 -58.78
CA THR A 153 34.98 -23.98 -60.16
C THR A 153 36.07 -23.56 -61.15
N SER A 154 36.91 -22.58 -60.80
CA SER A 154 38.03 -22.16 -61.65
C SER A 154 39.07 -23.26 -61.89
N TYR A 155 39.18 -24.22 -60.96
CA TYR A 155 40.04 -25.40 -61.06
C TYR A 155 39.34 -26.63 -61.66
N GLN A 156 38.16 -26.45 -62.27
CA GLN A 156 37.33 -27.50 -62.90
C GLN A 156 36.93 -28.64 -61.94
N GLN A 157 36.88 -28.36 -60.64
CA GLN A 157 36.37 -29.31 -59.64
C GLN A 157 34.95 -28.94 -59.24
N THR A 158 34.18 -29.94 -58.81
CA THR A 158 32.82 -29.75 -58.31
C THR A 158 32.88 -29.51 -56.80
N TYR A 159 32.37 -28.38 -56.34
CA TYR A 159 32.16 -28.09 -54.93
C TYR A 159 30.71 -28.39 -54.56
N GLU A 160 30.47 -29.16 -53.50
CA GLU A 160 29.14 -29.27 -52.89
C GLU A 160 29.02 -28.21 -51.79
N PRO A 161 28.20 -27.16 -51.98
CA PRO A 161 28.00 -26.15 -50.95
C PRO A 161 27.42 -26.78 -49.70
N LYS A 162 27.90 -26.38 -48.53
CA LYS A 162 27.25 -26.78 -47.28
C LYS A 162 25.95 -25.99 -47.13
N GLU A 163 24.91 -26.64 -46.63
CA GLU A 163 23.63 -25.98 -46.44
C GLU A 163 23.77 -24.79 -45.46
N ILE A 164 23.44 -23.59 -45.95
CA ILE A 164 23.38 -22.38 -45.13
C ILE A 164 21.94 -22.26 -44.65
N LEU A 165 21.68 -22.73 -43.42
CA LEU A 165 20.37 -22.60 -42.80
C LEU A 165 19.96 -21.12 -42.71
N PRO A 166 18.69 -20.79 -42.99
CA PRO A 166 18.19 -19.42 -42.89
C PRO A 166 18.25 -18.93 -41.44
N LEU A 167 18.76 -17.73 -41.25
CA LEU A 167 18.97 -17.10 -39.93
C LEU A 167 17.65 -16.65 -39.27
N TYR A 168 16.68 -16.22 -40.08
CA TYR A 168 15.43 -15.60 -39.65
C TYR A 168 14.54 -16.52 -38.77
N PRO A 169 14.34 -17.80 -39.11
CA PRO A 169 13.59 -18.74 -38.26
C PRO A 169 14.22 -18.97 -36.87
N ALA A 170 15.53 -18.80 -36.72
CA ALA A 170 16.20 -18.89 -35.42
C ALA A 170 16.09 -17.59 -34.62
N LEU A 171 16.22 -16.44 -35.29
CA LEU A 171 16.09 -15.12 -34.66
C LEU A 171 14.66 -14.82 -34.19
N SER A 172 13.64 -15.22 -34.95
CA SER A 172 12.23 -15.06 -34.56
C SER A 172 11.86 -15.76 -33.24
N ARG A 173 12.59 -16.80 -32.85
CA ARG A 173 12.41 -17.49 -31.55
C ARG A 173 13.00 -16.72 -30.37
N LEU A 174 13.85 -15.72 -30.64
CA LEU A 174 14.46 -14.84 -29.65
C LEU A 174 13.66 -13.55 -29.44
N GLU A 175 12.68 -13.27 -30.30
CA GLU A 175 11.76 -12.15 -30.12
C GLU A 175 10.87 -12.40 -28.89
N ILE A 176 10.72 -11.39 -28.04
CA ILE A 176 9.82 -11.47 -26.88
C ILE A 176 8.39 -11.34 -27.40
N PRO A 177 7.56 -12.38 -27.31
CA PRO A 177 6.20 -12.33 -27.85
C PRO A 177 5.34 -11.41 -26.98
N LEU A 178 4.36 -10.74 -27.62
CA LEU A 178 3.44 -9.84 -26.91
C LEU A 178 2.66 -10.56 -25.79
N SER A 179 2.40 -11.86 -25.95
CA SER A 179 1.75 -12.70 -24.93
C SER A 179 2.53 -12.76 -23.63
N ASP A 180 3.86 -12.84 -23.70
CA ASP A 180 4.72 -12.92 -22.51
C ASP A 180 4.75 -11.58 -21.78
N ILE A 181 4.80 -10.49 -22.54
CA ILE A 181 4.71 -9.13 -22.00
C ILE A 181 3.38 -8.97 -21.26
N GLN A 182 2.27 -9.34 -21.90
CA GLN A 182 0.94 -9.26 -21.30
C GLN A 182 0.82 -10.14 -20.05
N TYR A 183 1.39 -11.36 -20.08
CA TYR A 183 1.41 -12.24 -18.92
C TYR A 183 2.12 -11.58 -17.74
N VAL A 184 3.33 -11.04 -17.95
CA VAL A 184 4.09 -10.35 -16.90
C VAL A 184 3.34 -9.14 -16.37
N PHE A 185 2.70 -8.35 -17.23
CA PHE A 185 1.91 -7.19 -16.79
C PHE A 185 0.66 -7.56 -15.99
N GLN A 186 -0.03 -8.65 -16.36
CA GLN A 186 -1.27 -9.06 -15.69
C GLN A 186 -1.02 -9.87 -14.42
N LYS A 187 0.01 -10.73 -14.41
CA LYS A 187 0.31 -11.65 -13.31
C LYS A 187 1.42 -11.16 -12.39
N GLY A 188 2.30 -10.29 -12.87
CA GLY A 188 3.47 -9.83 -12.12
C GLY A 188 4.60 -10.87 -12.02
N GLU A 189 4.52 -11.96 -12.80
CA GLU A 189 5.44 -13.10 -12.74
C GLU A 189 6.05 -13.38 -14.11
N LEU A 190 7.25 -13.95 -14.11
CA LEU A 190 7.92 -14.38 -15.34
C LEU A 190 7.26 -15.66 -15.89
N PRO A 191 7.04 -15.76 -17.22
CA PRO A 191 6.59 -16.99 -17.85
C PRO A 191 7.48 -18.18 -17.50
N GLU A 192 6.88 -19.35 -17.28
CA GLU A 192 7.58 -20.55 -16.80
C GLU A 192 8.76 -20.96 -17.69
N HIS A 193 8.61 -20.80 -19.01
CA HIS A 193 9.64 -21.17 -19.97
C HIS A 193 10.89 -20.25 -19.92
N LEU A 194 10.79 -19.07 -19.29
CA LEU A 194 11.90 -18.14 -19.08
C LEU A 194 12.64 -18.38 -17.75
N ASN A 195 12.00 -19.05 -16.78
CA ASN A 195 12.61 -19.33 -15.46
C ASN A 195 13.94 -20.09 -15.56
N LYS A 196 14.09 -20.93 -16.60
CA LYS A 196 15.33 -21.66 -16.86
C LYS A 196 16.55 -20.75 -17.03
N TYR A 197 16.38 -19.52 -17.52
CA TYR A 197 17.49 -18.59 -17.74
C TYR A 197 17.90 -17.82 -16.48
N ILE A 198 17.05 -17.79 -15.45
CA ILE A 198 17.29 -17.09 -14.19
C ILE A 198 18.12 -17.97 -13.23
N GLN A 199 17.91 -19.29 -13.27
CA GLN A 199 18.61 -20.22 -12.38
C GLN A 199 20.11 -20.39 -12.73
N PHE A 200 20.51 -20.11 -13.97
CA PHE A 200 21.92 -20.18 -14.38
C PHE A 200 22.79 -19.05 -13.81
N SER A 201 22.22 -17.91 -13.44
CA SER A 201 23.02 -16.80 -12.89
C SER A 201 23.50 -17.02 -11.45
N ASP A 202 22.83 -17.88 -10.67
CA ASP A 202 23.23 -18.16 -9.28
C ASP A 202 24.38 -19.18 -9.17
N GLN A 203 24.64 -19.97 -10.21
CA GLN A 203 25.72 -20.97 -10.19
C GLN A 203 27.09 -20.43 -10.63
N GLN A 204 27.18 -19.22 -11.21
CA GLN A 204 28.46 -18.66 -11.68
C GLN A 204 29.35 -18.04 -10.59
N LYS A 205 28.95 -18.07 -9.31
CA LYS A 205 29.74 -17.51 -8.19
C LYS A 205 30.71 -18.48 -7.49
N ARG A 206 31.05 -19.63 -8.08
CA ARG A 206 32.03 -20.55 -7.48
C ARG A 206 33.01 -21.10 -8.51
N PHE A 207 34.00 -20.29 -8.88
CA PHE A 207 35.31 -20.82 -9.24
C PHE A 207 36.27 -20.56 -8.06
N PRO A 208 36.84 -21.60 -7.44
CA PRO A 208 37.95 -21.41 -6.51
C PRO A 208 39.21 -21.00 -7.29
N LYS A 209 40.04 -20.17 -6.64
CA LYS A 209 41.38 -19.80 -7.08
C LYS A 209 42.31 -21.01 -7.17
#